data_AF-A0A951KZU5-F1
#
_entry.id   AF-A0A951KZU5-F1
#
_cell.length_a   1.000
_cell.length_b   1.000
_cell.length_c   1.000
_cell.angle_alpha   90.00
_cell.angle_beta   90.00
_cell.angle_gamma   90.00
#
_symmetry.space_group_name_H-M   'P 1'
#
loop_
_entity.id
_entity.type
_entity.pdbx_description
1 polymer ?
#
loop_
_entity_poly.entity_id
_entity_poly.type
_entity_poly.pdbx_seq_one_letter_code
_entity_poly.pdbx_strand_id
1 'polypeptide(L)'
;MVDRAYTDAELEAAIAAIADPERLREAQNLVARTAPALQRVLAAALDEGGWFDLGHNQAVREAAGYDDVGERVRAVRTMLAEETRLGMLVGVAVGFELARELGASPEAG
;
A
#
# COMPACT_ATOMS: atom_id res chain seq x y z
N MET A 1 -19.12 -5.08 16.16
CA MET A 1 -18.36 -4.15 17.03
C MET A 1 -18.89 -2.76 16.79
N VAL A 2 -19.17 -2.00 17.86
CA VAL A 2 -19.57 -0.59 17.76
C VAL A 2 -18.41 0.17 17.12
N ASP A 3 -18.70 0.95 16.09
CA ASP A 3 -17.75 1.81 15.37
C ASP A 3 -17.33 2.95 16.31
N ARG A 4 -16.44 2.64 17.28
CA ARG A 4 -15.86 3.63 18.18
C ARG A 4 -14.83 4.41 17.38
N ALA A 5 -15.08 5.69 17.18
CA ALA A 5 -14.07 6.61 16.68
C ALA A 5 -12.87 6.62 17.65
N TYR A 6 -11.69 6.30 17.13
CA TYR A 6 -10.43 6.39 17.87
C TYR A 6 -10.10 7.87 18.15
N THR A 7 -9.53 8.15 19.32
CA THR A 7 -9.03 9.49 19.66
C THR A 7 -7.66 9.73 19.02
N ASP A 8 -7.28 11.00 18.84
CA ASP A 8 -5.96 11.36 18.31
C ASP A 8 -4.82 10.77 19.14
N ALA A 9 -4.96 10.76 20.47
CA ALA A 9 -3.99 10.16 21.38
C ALA A 9 -3.87 8.63 21.23
N GLU A 10 -4.98 7.94 20.98
CA GLU A 10 -4.96 6.50 20.68
C GLU A 10 -4.29 6.23 19.32
N LEU A 11 -4.52 7.09 18.33
CA LEU A 11 -3.90 6.99 17.01
C LEU A 11 -2.39 7.25 17.09
N GLU A 12 -1.96 8.30 17.78
CA GLU A 12 -0.54 8.61 17.99
C GLU A 12 0.18 7.49 18.75
N ALA A 13 -0.44 6.95 19.80
CA ALA A 13 0.13 5.81 20.54
C ALA A 13 0.27 4.57 19.67
N ALA A 14 -0.71 4.29 18.80
CA ALA A 14 -0.65 3.19 17.85
C ALA A 14 0.46 3.39 16.79
N ILE A 15 0.60 4.61 16.26
CA ILE A 15 1.68 4.96 15.32
C ILE A 15 3.04 4.81 15.97
N ALA A 16 3.22 5.32 17.19
CA ALA A 16 4.46 5.18 17.94
C ALA A 16 4.81 3.71 18.21
N ALA A 17 3.80 2.90 18.55
CA ALA A 17 3.96 1.47 18.76
C ALA A 17 4.36 0.69 17.50
N ILE A 18 3.91 1.13 16.32
CA ILE A 18 4.29 0.55 15.01
C ILE A 18 5.69 1.02 14.58
N ALA A 19 6.06 2.25 14.92
CA ALA A 19 7.38 2.81 14.61
C ALA A 19 8.52 2.17 15.40
N ASP A 20 8.22 1.34 16.41
CA ASP A 20 9.19 0.49 17.07
C ASP A 20 9.87 -0.45 16.04
N PRO A 21 11.21 -0.37 15.87
CA PRO A 21 11.91 -1.12 14.82
C PRO A 21 11.78 -2.64 14.94
N GLU A 22 11.67 -3.18 16.16
CA GLU A 22 11.55 -4.62 16.36
C GLU A 22 10.15 -5.10 15.99
N ARG A 23 9.11 -4.38 16.42
CA ARG A 23 7.72 -4.66 16.04
C ARG A 23 7.50 -4.55 14.53
N LEU A 24 8.04 -3.50 13.91
CA LEU A 24 7.95 -3.33 12.47
C LEU A 24 8.62 -4.50 11.73
N ARG A 25 9.78 -4.94 12.19
CA ARG A 25 10.50 -6.08 11.61
C ARG A 25 9.72 -7.39 11.78
N GLU A 26 9.08 -7.61 12.92
CA GLU A 26 8.22 -8.78 13.13
C GLU A 26 7.01 -8.79 12.18
N ALA A 27 6.35 -7.64 12.00
CA ALA A 27 5.27 -7.48 11.05
C ALA A 27 5.74 -7.74 9.60
N GLN A 28 6.90 -7.19 9.22
CA GLN A 28 7.52 -7.44 7.91
C GLN A 28 7.83 -8.93 7.70
N ASN A 29 8.35 -9.62 8.71
CA ASN A 29 8.63 -11.06 8.64
C ASN A 29 7.36 -11.89 8.46
N LEU A 30 6.26 -11.50 9.12
CA LEU A 30 4.96 -12.15 8.94
C LEU A 30 4.45 -11.97 7.51
N VAL A 31 4.47 -10.73 7.01
CA VAL A 31 4.07 -10.41 5.63
C VAL A 31 4.93 -11.17 4.61
N ALA A 32 6.25 -11.24 4.82
CA ALA A 32 7.18 -11.94 3.93
C ALA A 32 6.83 -13.43 3.78
N ARG A 33 6.37 -14.10 4.85
CA ARG A 33 5.94 -15.51 4.78
C ARG A 33 4.68 -15.71 3.93
N THR A 34 3.81 -14.70 3.89
CA THR A 34 2.53 -14.73 3.16
C THR A 34 2.61 -13.98 1.83
N ALA A 35 3.79 -13.45 1.47
CA ALA A 35 3.99 -12.53 0.36
C ALA A 35 3.46 -13.04 -0.98
N PRO A 36 3.62 -14.33 -1.38
CA PRO A 36 3.09 -14.80 -2.66
C PRO A 36 1.57 -14.75 -2.75
N ALA A 37 0.85 -14.97 -1.64
CA ALA A 37 -0.61 -14.89 -1.60
C ALA A 37 -1.08 -13.44 -1.57
N LEU A 38 -0.43 -12.59 -0.77
CA LEU A 38 -0.74 -11.16 -0.69
C LEU A 38 -0.45 -10.44 -2.01
N GLN A 39 0.61 -10.80 -2.72
CA GLN A 39 0.93 -10.24 -4.04
C GLN A 39 -0.19 -10.50 -5.06
N ARG A 40 -0.87 -11.65 -5.01
CA ARG A 40 -2.02 -11.91 -5.91
C ARG A 40 -3.20 -11.00 -5.61
N VAL A 41 -3.50 -10.79 -4.33
CA VAL A 41 -4.59 -9.88 -3.90
C VAL A 41 -4.26 -8.44 -4.27
N LEU A 42 -3.02 -8.00 -4.02
CA LEU A 42 -2.56 -6.67 -4.39
C LEU A 42 -2.61 -6.47 -5.91
N ALA A 43 -2.11 -7.43 -6.70
CA ALA A 43 -2.17 -7.35 -8.16
C ALA A 43 -3.60 -7.25 -8.67
N ALA A 44 -4.53 -8.04 -8.14
CA ALA A 44 -5.95 -7.95 -8.50
C ALA A 44 -6.57 -6.60 -8.13
N ALA A 45 -6.29 -6.08 -6.92
CA ALA A 45 -6.82 -4.79 -6.47
C ALA A 45 -6.29 -3.61 -7.32
N LEU A 46 -5.05 -3.71 -7.79
CA LEU A 46 -4.43 -2.70 -8.66
C LEU A 46 -5.00 -2.73 -10.08
N ASP A 47 -5.31 -3.93 -10.58
CA ASP A 47 -5.90 -4.18 -11.90
C ASP A 47 -7.38 -3.77 -11.95
N GLU A 48 -8.20 -4.24 -11.00
CA GLU A 48 -9.64 -4.00 -10.95
C GLU A 48 -10.02 -2.52 -10.79
N GLY A 49 -9.20 -1.73 -10.11
CA GLY A 49 -9.46 -0.30 -9.96
C GLY A 49 -9.04 0.55 -11.16
N GLY A 50 -8.49 -0.05 -12.23
CA GLY A 50 -8.00 0.67 -13.40
C GLY A 50 -6.85 1.65 -13.11
N TRP A 51 -6.27 1.56 -11.90
CA TRP A 51 -5.25 2.48 -11.40
C TRP A 51 -3.94 2.37 -12.19
N PHE A 52 -3.63 1.17 -12.69
CA PHE A 52 -2.37 0.86 -13.36
C PHE A 52 -2.44 0.74 -14.88
N ASP A 53 -3.60 0.69 -15.53
CA ASP A 53 -3.63 0.27 -16.94
C ASP A 53 -3.73 1.42 -17.96
N LEU A 54 -4.67 2.35 -17.79
CA LEU A 54 -4.84 3.44 -18.76
C LEU A 54 -3.99 4.68 -18.42
N GLY A 55 -3.94 5.07 -17.14
CA GLY A 55 -3.16 6.22 -16.68
C GLY A 55 -1.65 5.98 -16.73
N HIS A 56 -1.19 4.79 -16.34
CA HIS A 56 0.23 4.44 -16.32
C HIS A 56 0.84 4.43 -17.72
N ASN A 57 0.21 3.76 -18.69
CA ASN A 57 0.72 3.69 -20.06
C ASN A 57 0.76 5.06 -20.75
N GLN A 58 -0.13 5.98 -20.37
CA GLN A 58 -0.05 7.37 -20.80
C GLN A 58 1.09 8.12 -20.12
N ALA A 59 1.23 8.00 -18.79
CA ALA A 59 2.29 8.63 -18.02
C ALA A 59 3.70 8.17 -18.45
N VAL A 60 3.87 6.88 -18.75
CA VAL A 60 5.12 6.32 -19.28
C VAL A 60 5.45 6.93 -20.65
N ARG A 61 4.47 7.01 -21.55
CA ARG A 61 4.66 7.63 -22.87
C ARG A 61 5.00 9.11 -22.78
N GLU A 62 4.33 9.84 -21.90
CA GLU A 62 4.59 11.26 -21.65
C GLU A 62 5.99 11.47 -21.07
N ALA A 63 6.36 10.72 -20.03
CA ALA A 63 7.68 10.81 -19.43
C ALA A 63 8.81 10.44 -20.42
N ALA A 64 8.59 9.43 -21.28
CA ALA A 64 9.56 9.03 -22.30
C ALA A 64 9.64 10.01 -23.48
N GLY A 65 8.61 10.81 -23.71
CA GLY A 65 8.47 11.69 -24.87
C GLY A 65 9.20 13.04 -24.76
N TYR A 66 9.72 13.40 -23.58
CA TYR A 66 10.54 14.61 -23.44
C TYR A 66 11.87 14.45 -24.16
N ASP A 67 12.28 15.45 -24.95
CA ASP A 67 13.57 15.45 -25.64
C ASP A 67 14.73 15.68 -24.64
N ASP A 68 14.56 16.65 -23.73
CA ASP A 68 15.54 16.96 -22.69
C ASP A 68 15.68 15.83 -21.67
N VAL A 69 16.93 15.44 -21.39
CA VAL A 69 17.24 14.39 -20.41
C VAL A 69 16.80 14.80 -19.01
N GLY A 70 16.97 16.08 -18.64
CA GLY A 70 16.61 16.59 -17.33
C GLY A 70 15.09 16.57 -17.10
N GLU A 71 14.31 16.99 -18.09
CA GLU A 71 12.84 16.91 -18.08
C GLU A 71 12.35 15.48 -18.00
N ARG A 72 12.91 14.59 -18.82
CA ARG A 72 12.60 13.15 -18.79
C ARG A 72 12.85 12.53 -17.41
N VAL A 73 14.00 12.81 -16.79
CA VAL A 73 14.31 12.32 -15.44
C VAL A 73 13.35 12.87 -14.40
N ARG A 74 12.96 14.16 -14.49
CA ARG A 74 11.96 14.74 -13.58
C ARG A 74 10.60 14.07 -13.73
N ALA A 75 10.14 13.87 -14.96
CA ALA A 75 8.86 13.22 -15.25
C ALA A 75 8.82 11.79 -14.72
N VAL A 76 9.88 11.00 -14.93
CA VAL A 76 9.98 9.63 -14.38
C VAL A 76 9.96 9.62 -12.86
N ARG A 77 10.67 10.56 -12.20
CA ARG A 77 10.66 10.64 -10.72
C ARG A 77 9.28 10.98 -10.18
N THR A 78 8.57 11.90 -10.81
CA THR A 78 7.19 12.23 -10.44
C THR A 78 6.26 11.02 -10.60
N MET A 79 6.36 10.32 -11.73
CA MET A 79 5.60 9.09 -11.96
C MET A 79 5.85 8.03 -10.87
N LEU A 80 7.11 7.77 -10.54
CA LEU A 80 7.48 6.81 -9.49
C LEU A 80 6.99 7.21 -8.09
N ALA A 81 6.99 8.51 -7.79
CA ALA A 81 6.47 9.02 -6.52
C ALA A 81 4.96 8.78 -6.40
N GLU A 82 4.20 9.05 -7.46
CA GLU A 82 2.76 8.78 -7.49
C GLU A 82 2.48 7.27 -7.41
N GLU A 83 3.22 6.44 -8.14
CA GLU A 83 3.10 4.99 -8.10
C GLU A 83 3.35 4.44 -6.69
N THR A 84 4.40 4.94 -6.01
CA THR A 84 4.71 4.59 -4.62
C THR A 84 3.57 5.00 -3.68
N ARG A 85 3.01 6.20 -3.86
CA ARG A 85 1.88 6.70 -3.06
C ARG A 85 0.64 5.82 -3.23
N LEU A 86 0.33 5.42 -4.47
CA LEU A 86 -0.78 4.52 -4.76
C LEU A 86 -0.57 3.12 -4.18
N GLY A 87 0.63 2.55 -4.35
CA GLY A 87 0.99 1.26 -3.78
C GLY A 87 0.86 1.23 -2.26
N MET A 88 1.25 2.31 -1.57
CA MET A 88 1.05 2.45 -0.13
C MET A 88 -0.43 2.50 0.26
N LEU A 89 -1.25 3.28 -0.45
CA LEU A 89 -2.69 3.37 -0.16
C LEU A 89 -3.39 2.01 -0.30
N VAL A 90 -3.10 1.30 -1.38
CA VAL A 90 -3.66 -0.04 -1.64
C VAL A 90 -3.13 -1.06 -0.64
N GLY A 91 -1.84 -1.02 -0.33
CA GLY A 91 -1.24 -1.88 0.70
C GLY A 91 -1.89 -1.70 2.08
N VAL A 92 -2.15 -0.45 2.48
CA VAL A 92 -2.85 -0.12 3.73
C VAL A 92 -4.30 -0.64 3.69
N ALA A 93 -5.04 -0.41 2.62
CA ALA A 93 -6.42 -0.89 2.47
C ALA A 93 -6.52 -2.42 2.56
N VAL A 94 -5.66 -3.15 1.84
CA VAL A 94 -5.58 -4.62 1.93
C VAL A 94 -5.20 -5.08 3.33
N GLY A 95 -4.28 -4.37 4.01
CA GLY A 95 -3.93 -4.64 5.39
C GLY A 95 -5.10 -4.49 6.37
N PHE A 96 -5.91 -3.44 6.20
CA PHE A 96 -7.12 -3.23 7.00
C PHE A 96 -8.15 -4.34 6.78
N GLU A 97 -8.44 -4.70 5.53
CA GLU A 97 -9.40 -5.77 5.24
C GLU A 97 -8.91 -7.14 5.74
N LEU A 98 -7.62 -7.43 5.61
CA LEU A 98 -7.04 -8.65 6.17
C LEU A 98 -7.19 -8.70 7.70
N ALA A 99 -6.91 -7.60 8.40
CA ALA A 99 -7.06 -7.53 9.85
C ALA A 99 -8.53 -7.70 10.27
N ARG A 100 -9.47 -7.13 9.49
CA ARG A 100 -10.90 -7.30 9.71
C ARG A 100 -11.33 -8.76 9.53
N GLU A 101 -10.88 -9.44 8.47
CA GLU A 101 -11.22 -10.84 8.20
C GLU A 101 -10.67 -11.78 9.28
N LEU A 102 -9.43 -11.55 9.72
CA LEU A 102 -8.80 -12.30 10.81
C LEU A 102 -9.47 -12.05 12.16
N GLY A 103 -9.94 -10.82 12.43
CA GLY A 103 -10.67 -10.48 13.66
C GLY A 103 -12.15 -10.87 13.64
N ALA A 104 -12.74 -11.07 12.46
CA ALA A 104 -14.10 -11.56 12.28
C ALA A 104 -14.19 -13.09 12.38
N SER A 105 -13.08 -13.80 12.17
CA SER A 105 -12.99 -15.24 12.41
C SER A 105 -13.17 -15.51 13.91
N PRO A 106 -14.30 -16.09 14.35
CA PRO A 106 -14.45 -16.51 15.72
C PRO A 106 -13.44 -17.64 15.97
N GLU A 107 -12.82 -17.63 17.13
CA GLU A 107 -11.93 -18.66 17.67
C GLU A 107 -12.17 -20.03 17.01
N ALA A 108 -11.26 -20.44 16.11
CA ALA A 108 -11.09 -21.86 15.85
C ALA A 108 -10.53 -22.44 17.16
N GLY A 109 -11.41 -23.17 17.86
CA GLY A 109 -11.17 -23.69 19.22
C GLY A 109 -9.98 -24.63 19.36
#